data_AF-A0ABD5U7R1-F1
#
_entry.id   AF-A0ABD5U7R1-F1
#
_cell.length_a   1.000
_cell.length_b   1.000
_cell.length_c   1.000
_cell.angle_alpha   90.00
_cell.angle_beta   90.00
_cell.angle_gamma   90.00
#
_symmetry.space_group_name_H-M   'P 1'
#
loop_
_entity.id
_entity.type
_entity.pdbx_description
1 polymer ?
#
loop_
_entity_poly.entity_id
_entity_poly.type
_entity_poly.pdbx_seq_one_letter_code
_entity_poly.pdbx_strand_id
1 'polypeptide(L)'
;MSTTDENRVRVGVLSLHNSKETKAILNAVEDLGHAPEWLRAENTAISIEDGDVAIEPEVDIVANRLLLSNTEEPAEGLGLATTFNRLRPMLNQPGAVLTAIHKFATAVTLADWNIAVPDALLALSNDGLNRNRDRFGDVGVYKTAIGTHGGGTWKVDLTEPVNPKVGNRQAFLQKLIELDDERHSDLRVYVVGEHIVGAMRRYAPEGDWRTNVALGGAVEDMTDELPEEASETALYAAEVLGLDYAGVDLVKGKDGWYVLEVNPTAGFKGLYQATGSSPAPYIAKMAIERAGGTVDDERVRELSATLDDSTPSCAPRVAPYDSEDQPLIGYIEEVVVSGTSGSTGALAKSDTGATRTSIDTSLAAEIGAGPIKSMTRVKSGSVKSGKARPVVDLVIGIGGRQHTVTASVEDRSHMDYPLLLGRDILEHYRVDVRRRADGDYSDDDEEALEE
;
A
#
# COMPACT_ATOMS: atom_id res chain seq x y z
N MET A 1 -11.29 -28.94 34.25
CA MET A 1 -10.74 -27.69 33.71
C MET A 1 -9.52 -28.08 32.90
N SER A 2 -9.63 -27.93 31.58
CA SER A 2 -8.64 -28.38 30.60
C SER A 2 -7.38 -27.52 30.67
N THR A 3 -6.21 -28.14 30.71
CA THR A 3 -4.87 -27.54 30.73
C THR A 3 -4.46 -26.88 29.40
N THR A 4 -5.41 -26.45 28.57
CA THR A 4 -5.17 -25.98 27.20
C THR A 4 -4.97 -24.47 27.06
N ASP A 5 -5.12 -23.69 28.13
CA ASP A 5 -5.10 -22.21 28.03
C ASP A 5 -3.74 -21.58 28.44
N GLU A 6 -2.87 -22.30 29.16
CA GLU A 6 -1.65 -21.69 29.73
C GLU A 6 -0.54 -21.38 28.71
N ASN A 7 -0.63 -21.89 27.47
CA ASN A 7 0.40 -21.68 26.42
C ASN A 7 -0.13 -20.97 25.16
N ARG A 8 -1.38 -20.48 25.18
CA ARG A 8 -1.99 -19.88 23.98
C ARG A 8 -1.56 -18.42 23.80
N VAL A 9 -0.55 -18.21 22.97
CA VAL A 9 -0.11 -16.86 22.53
C VAL A 9 -1.17 -16.16 21.67
N ARG A 10 -1.35 -14.84 21.89
CA ARG A 10 -2.08 -13.91 21.03
C ARG A 10 -1.12 -13.18 20.09
N VAL A 11 -1.23 -13.45 18.80
CA VAL A 11 -0.40 -12.85 17.75
C VAL A 11 -1.19 -11.78 17.01
N GLY A 12 -0.80 -10.52 17.21
CA GLY A 12 -1.34 -9.39 16.45
C GLY A 12 -0.68 -9.28 15.07
N VAL A 13 -1.43 -9.11 13.99
CA VAL A 13 -0.87 -8.75 12.68
C VAL A 13 -1.27 -7.31 12.35
N LEU A 14 -0.29 -6.40 12.37
CA LEU A 14 -0.49 -4.97 12.13
C LEU A 14 -0.52 -4.68 10.62
N SER A 15 -1.73 -4.49 10.09
CA SER A 15 -1.94 -4.27 8.66
C SER A 15 -3.21 -3.45 8.42
N LEU A 16 -3.05 -2.18 8.05
CA LEU A 16 -4.15 -1.26 7.77
C LEU A 16 -4.78 -1.44 6.38
N HIS A 17 -4.23 -2.33 5.55
CA HIS A 17 -4.74 -2.65 4.22
C HIS A 17 -5.19 -4.11 4.17
N ASN A 18 -6.06 -4.41 3.22
CA ASN A 18 -6.52 -5.79 2.97
C ASN A 18 -5.49 -6.50 2.09
N SER A 19 -4.76 -7.46 2.67
CA SER A 19 -3.71 -8.22 1.99
C SER A 19 -3.92 -9.71 2.20
N LYS A 20 -3.66 -10.49 1.14
CA LYS A 20 -3.71 -11.96 1.19
C LYS A 20 -2.69 -12.52 2.17
N GLU A 21 -1.51 -11.90 2.21
CA GLU A 21 -0.41 -12.25 3.10
C GLU A 21 -0.80 -12.09 4.57
N THR A 22 -1.45 -10.98 4.92
CA THR A 22 -1.95 -10.73 6.28
C THR A 22 -2.94 -11.81 6.71
N LYS A 23 -3.91 -12.14 5.84
CA LYS A 23 -4.89 -13.21 6.12
C LYS A 23 -4.22 -14.56 6.31
N ALA A 24 -3.28 -14.91 5.45
CA ALA A 24 -2.54 -16.16 5.55
C ALA A 24 -1.76 -16.28 6.85
N ILE A 25 -1.15 -15.19 7.34
CA ILE A 25 -0.46 -15.21 8.64
C ILE A 25 -1.48 -15.43 9.77
N LEU A 26 -2.61 -14.73 9.75
CA LEU A 26 -3.66 -14.87 10.77
C LEU A 26 -4.26 -16.28 10.81
N ASN A 27 -4.57 -16.85 9.64
CA ASN A 27 -5.11 -18.21 9.55
C ASN A 27 -4.07 -19.23 10.00
N ALA A 28 -2.79 -19.06 9.63
CA ALA A 28 -1.73 -19.92 10.10
C ALA A 28 -1.55 -19.88 11.62
N VAL A 29 -1.69 -18.70 12.26
CA VAL A 29 -1.69 -18.61 13.73
C VAL A 29 -2.83 -19.43 14.33
N GLU A 30 -4.03 -19.34 13.77
CA GLU A 30 -5.21 -20.12 14.23
C GLU A 30 -5.01 -21.62 14.03
N ASP A 31 -4.54 -22.04 12.86
CA ASP A 31 -4.31 -23.45 12.50
C ASP A 31 -3.17 -24.10 13.29
N LEU A 32 -2.28 -23.29 13.87
CA LEU A 32 -1.24 -23.72 14.81
C LEU A 32 -1.75 -23.76 16.26
N GLY A 33 -3.02 -23.45 16.51
CA GLY A 33 -3.67 -23.52 17.84
C GLY A 33 -3.55 -22.24 18.68
N HIS A 34 -3.13 -21.13 18.08
CA HIS A 34 -2.92 -19.85 18.76
C HIS A 34 -4.06 -18.85 18.47
N ALA A 35 -4.02 -17.66 19.08
CA ALA A 35 -5.05 -16.64 18.92
C ALA A 35 -4.58 -15.54 17.95
N PRO A 36 -5.12 -15.45 16.73
CA PRO A 36 -4.81 -14.34 15.84
C PRO A 36 -5.62 -13.10 16.18
N GLU A 37 -4.99 -11.93 16.11
CA GLU A 37 -5.67 -10.63 16.19
C GLU A 37 -5.27 -9.77 15.00
N TRP A 38 -6.25 -9.37 14.18
CA TRP A 38 -5.96 -8.45 13.09
C TRP A 38 -6.04 -7.01 13.58
N LEU A 39 -4.87 -6.37 13.75
CA LEU A 39 -4.78 -4.98 14.17
C LEU A 39 -5.00 -4.04 12.97
N ARG A 40 -6.16 -3.38 12.93
CA ARG A 40 -6.62 -2.48 11.86
C ARG A 40 -7.17 -1.15 12.40
N ALA A 41 -7.41 -0.20 11.49
CA ALA A 41 -7.94 1.11 11.83
C ALA A 41 -9.32 1.04 12.50
N GLU A 42 -10.13 0.04 12.15
CA GLU A 42 -11.52 -0.08 12.58
C GLU A 42 -11.68 -0.67 13.99
N ASN A 43 -10.66 -1.32 14.54
CA ASN A 43 -10.77 -2.09 15.79
C ASN A 43 -9.61 -1.89 16.77
N THR A 44 -8.58 -1.13 16.40
CA THR A 44 -7.37 -1.03 17.23
C THR A 44 -7.30 0.30 17.96
N ALA A 45 -7.13 0.23 19.28
CA ALA A 45 -6.96 1.39 20.16
C ALA A 45 -5.76 1.20 21.08
N ILE A 46 -5.16 2.32 21.49
CA ILE A 46 -4.11 2.37 22.51
C ILE A 46 -4.52 3.44 23.50
N SER A 47 -4.61 3.08 24.78
CA SER A 47 -4.95 4.00 25.86
C SER A 47 -3.80 4.14 26.85
N ILE A 48 -3.73 5.31 27.48
CA ILE A 48 -2.84 5.58 28.61
C ILE A 48 -3.72 6.10 29.74
N GLU A 49 -3.89 5.30 30.77
CA GLU A 49 -4.73 5.62 31.93
C GLU A 49 -3.92 5.40 33.20
N ASP A 50 -3.84 6.43 34.05
CA ASP A 50 -3.07 6.41 35.31
C ASP A 50 -1.60 5.94 35.17
N GLY A 51 -1.02 6.10 33.97
CA GLY A 51 0.36 5.70 33.65
C GLY A 51 0.50 4.29 33.10
N ASP A 52 -0.58 3.51 33.06
CA ASP A 52 -0.64 2.19 32.44
C ASP A 52 -1.02 2.33 30.96
N VAL A 53 -0.32 1.60 30.10
CA VAL A 53 -0.57 1.60 28.65
C VAL A 53 -1.17 0.27 28.23
N ALA A 54 -2.31 0.31 27.55
CA ALA A 54 -3.00 -0.87 27.04
C ALA A 54 -3.17 -0.80 25.52
N ILE A 55 -3.20 -1.98 24.88
CA ILE A 55 -3.58 -2.14 23.47
C ILE A 55 -4.89 -2.93 23.45
N GLU A 56 -5.85 -2.46 22.66
CA GLU A 56 -7.06 -3.20 22.32
C GLU A 56 -7.07 -3.49 20.81
N PRO A 57 -7.27 -4.75 20.37
CA PRO A 57 -7.32 -5.96 21.19
C PRO A 57 -5.96 -6.27 21.83
N GLU A 58 -5.98 -6.98 22.97
CA GLU A 58 -4.75 -7.39 23.63
C GLU A 58 -3.98 -8.43 22.81
N VAL A 59 -2.68 -8.20 22.63
CA VAL A 59 -1.78 -9.10 21.90
C VAL A 59 -0.47 -9.27 22.68
N ASP A 60 0.17 -10.41 22.53
CA ASP A 60 1.45 -10.71 23.20
C ASP A 60 2.64 -10.33 22.31
N ILE A 61 2.48 -10.38 20.99
CA ILE A 61 3.47 -10.03 19.97
C ILE A 61 2.80 -9.46 18.71
N VAL A 62 3.52 -8.64 17.95
CA VAL A 62 3.02 -8.02 16.72
C VAL A 62 3.83 -8.42 15.49
N ALA A 63 3.20 -9.02 14.48
CA ALA A 63 3.74 -9.10 13.12
C ALA A 63 3.41 -7.82 12.33
N ASN A 64 4.40 -6.96 12.13
CA ASN A 64 4.32 -5.71 11.40
C ASN A 64 4.29 -5.92 9.87
N ARG A 65 3.11 -5.71 9.29
CA ARG A 65 2.86 -5.81 7.85
C ARG A 65 2.51 -4.46 7.22
N LEU A 66 2.85 -3.32 7.85
CA LEU A 66 2.54 -2.00 7.28
C LEU A 66 3.23 -1.77 5.92
N LEU A 67 2.46 -1.36 4.91
CA LEU A 67 2.97 -1.00 3.58
C LEU A 67 3.46 0.46 3.54
N LEU A 68 4.61 0.73 4.16
CA LEU A 68 5.17 2.08 4.27
C LEU A 68 5.68 2.66 2.95
N SER A 69 5.97 1.83 1.96
CA SER A 69 6.60 2.23 0.70
C SER A 69 5.62 2.73 -0.37
N ASN A 70 4.31 2.59 -0.13
CA ASN A 70 3.24 3.08 -1.02
C ASN A 70 2.32 4.15 -0.37
N THR A 71 2.61 4.57 0.86
CA THR A 71 1.88 5.66 1.53
C THR A 71 2.50 7.03 1.20
N GLU A 72 1.69 8.07 1.23
CA GLU A 72 2.13 9.46 1.16
C GLU A 72 2.78 9.93 2.48
N GLU A 73 2.43 9.26 3.59
CA GLU A 73 2.85 9.61 4.95
C GLU A 73 3.60 8.44 5.63
N PRO A 74 4.78 8.03 5.15
CA PRO A 74 5.53 6.92 5.72
C PRO A 74 6.00 7.18 7.16
N ALA A 75 6.18 8.46 7.54
CA ALA A 75 6.56 8.85 8.89
C ALA A 75 5.46 8.53 9.91
N GLU A 76 4.18 8.77 9.57
CA GLU A 76 3.05 8.45 10.44
C GLU A 76 2.93 6.93 10.62
N GLY A 77 3.04 6.16 9.54
CA GLY A 77 3.04 4.69 9.62
C GLY A 77 4.21 4.14 10.44
N LEU A 78 5.40 4.73 10.32
CA LEU A 78 6.56 4.35 11.13
C LEU A 78 6.39 4.75 12.61
N GLY A 79 5.81 5.91 12.87
CA GLY A 79 5.44 6.37 14.21
C GLY A 79 4.48 5.38 14.86
N LEU A 80 3.44 4.97 14.14
CA LEU A 80 2.49 3.96 14.59
C LEU A 80 3.18 2.63 14.91
N ALA A 81 4.00 2.10 14.01
CA ALA A 81 4.75 0.86 14.27
C ALA A 81 5.70 1.01 15.48
N THR A 82 6.29 2.19 15.65
CA THR A 82 7.12 2.50 16.82
C THR A 82 6.31 2.47 18.10
N THR A 83 5.08 3.00 18.11
CA THR A 83 4.18 2.90 19.25
C THR A 83 3.91 1.45 19.62
N PHE A 84 3.51 0.59 18.67
CA PHE A 84 3.29 -0.84 18.97
C PHE A 84 4.55 -1.55 19.44
N ASN A 85 5.71 -1.28 18.84
CA ASN A 85 6.99 -1.88 19.23
C ASN A 85 7.46 -1.47 20.64
N ARG A 86 6.95 -0.36 21.19
CA ARG A 86 7.20 0.04 22.58
C ARG A 86 6.33 -0.73 23.58
N LEU A 87 5.24 -1.30 23.12
CA LEU A 87 4.24 -1.96 23.95
C LEU A 87 4.38 -3.48 23.93
N ARG A 88 4.71 -4.05 22.76
CA ARG A 88 4.88 -5.49 22.56
C ARG A 88 6.08 -5.77 21.66
N PRO A 89 6.72 -6.95 21.80
CA PRO A 89 7.69 -7.43 20.81
C PRO A 89 7.09 -7.37 19.40
N MET A 90 7.93 -7.08 18.39
CA MET A 90 7.47 -6.88 17.02
C MET A 90 8.39 -7.54 15.98
N LEU A 91 7.77 -8.09 14.92
CA LEU A 91 8.41 -8.68 13.74
C LEU A 91 7.86 -8.05 12.46
N ASN A 92 8.55 -7.27 11.64
CA ASN A 92 9.87 -6.68 11.80
C ASN A 92 9.82 -5.39 12.64
N GLN A 93 10.91 -5.09 13.35
CA GLN A 93 11.00 -3.84 14.11
C GLN A 93 11.01 -2.59 13.20
N PRO A 94 10.47 -1.45 13.67
CA PRO A 94 10.33 -0.23 12.86
C PRO A 94 11.65 0.29 12.29
N GLY A 95 12.75 0.24 13.06
CA GLY A 95 14.07 0.71 12.60
C GLY A 95 14.64 -0.12 11.45
N ALA A 96 14.48 -1.43 11.52
CA ALA A 96 14.86 -2.36 10.45
C ALA A 96 14.01 -2.13 9.19
N VAL A 97 12.69 -1.97 9.37
CA VAL A 97 11.77 -1.64 8.27
C VAL A 97 12.14 -0.32 7.60
N LEU A 98 12.43 0.74 8.37
CA LEU A 98 12.84 2.04 7.83
C LEU A 98 14.10 1.93 6.97
N THR A 99 15.10 1.18 7.45
CA THR A 99 16.35 0.95 6.70
C THR A 99 16.04 0.22 5.40
N ALA A 100 15.27 -0.87 5.47
CA ALA A 100 14.96 -1.72 4.33
C ALA A 100 14.10 -1.04 3.26
N ILE A 101 13.14 -0.18 3.63
CA ILE A 101 12.30 0.54 2.65
C ILE A 101 13.07 1.63 1.88
N HIS A 102 14.20 2.09 2.43
CA HIS A 102 15.05 3.10 1.80
C HIS A 102 16.24 2.42 1.10
N LYS A 103 16.10 2.16 -0.20
CA LYS A 103 17.04 1.35 -1.02
C LYS A 103 18.51 1.73 -0.86
N PHE A 104 18.82 3.03 -0.76
CA PHE A 104 20.20 3.47 -0.59
C PHE A 104 20.72 3.25 0.83
N ALA A 105 19.86 3.28 1.85
CA ALA A 105 20.25 2.98 3.23
C ALA A 105 20.48 1.48 3.40
N THR A 106 19.65 0.65 2.77
CA THR A 106 19.89 -0.79 2.59
C THR A 106 21.26 -1.03 1.98
N ALA A 107 21.56 -0.39 0.84
CA ALA A 107 22.83 -0.56 0.14
C ALA A 107 24.05 -0.16 0.98
N VAL A 108 23.98 0.96 1.71
CA VAL A 108 25.03 1.39 2.64
C VAL A 108 25.25 0.35 3.74
N THR A 109 24.15 -0.11 4.37
CA THR A 109 24.23 -1.10 5.46
C THR A 109 24.86 -2.40 4.97
N LEU A 110 24.42 -2.91 3.81
CA LEU A 110 24.97 -4.14 3.24
C LEU A 110 26.46 -4.00 2.87
N ALA A 111 26.85 -2.86 2.27
CA ALA A 111 28.24 -2.60 1.91
C ALA A 111 29.17 -2.51 3.15
N ASP A 112 28.71 -1.88 4.24
CA ASP A 112 29.48 -1.79 5.50
C ASP A 112 29.76 -3.18 6.11
N TRP A 113 28.92 -4.17 5.80
CA TRP A 113 29.08 -5.57 6.21
C TRP A 113 29.71 -6.46 5.13
N ASN A 114 30.29 -5.87 4.09
CA ASN A 114 30.93 -6.57 2.96
C ASN A 114 29.99 -7.48 2.16
N ILE A 115 28.68 -7.18 2.16
CA ILE A 115 27.71 -7.83 1.28
C ILE A 115 27.70 -7.09 -0.06
N ALA A 116 27.87 -7.83 -1.15
CA ALA A 116 27.95 -7.24 -2.47
C ALA A 116 26.63 -6.58 -2.89
N VAL A 117 26.72 -5.30 -3.24
CA VAL A 117 25.64 -4.50 -3.84
C VAL A 117 26.19 -3.81 -5.10
N PRO A 118 25.36 -3.54 -6.12
CA PRO A 118 25.86 -2.84 -7.30
C PRO A 118 26.34 -1.44 -6.92
N ASP A 119 27.45 -0.99 -7.52
CA ASP A 119 27.99 0.36 -7.30
C ASP A 119 26.87 1.41 -7.41
N ALA A 120 26.77 2.30 -6.43
CA ALA A 120 25.68 3.27 -6.37
C ALA A 120 26.16 4.65 -5.93
N LEU A 121 25.44 5.68 -6.36
CA LEU A 121 25.69 7.08 -6.05
C LEU A 121 24.38 7.80 -5.76
N LEU A 122 24.22 8.22 -4.51
CA LEU A 122 23.22 9.21 -4.11
C LEU A 122 23.93 10.54 -3.91
N ALA A 123 23.49 11.57 -4.63
CA ALA A 123 23.96 12.93 -4.46
C ALA A 123 22.77 13.86 -4.26
N LEU A 124 22.91 14.82 -3.34
CA LEU A 124 21.81 15.72 -2.97
C LEU A 124 21.69 16.94 -3.89
N SER A 125 22.68 17.18 -4.76
CA SER A 125 22.71 18.28 -5.73
C SER A 125 22.87 17.76 -7.16
N ASN A 126 22.30 18.50 -8.11
CA ASN A 126 22.46 18.23 -9.54
C ASN A 126 23.93 18.16 -9.96
N ASP A 127 24.72 19.13 -9.53
CA ASP A 127 26.15 19.20 -9.84
C ASP A 127 26.92 17.99 -9.26
N GLY A 128 26.64 17.61 -8.01
CA GLY A 128 27.27 16.46 -7.38
C GLY A 128 26.95 15.14 -8.08
N LEU A 129 25.68 14.95 -8.47
CA LEU A 129 25.22 13.76 -9.19
C LEU A 129 25.87 13.67 -10.57
N ASN A 130 25.78 14.76 -11.34
CA ASN A 130 26.19 14.77 -12.74
C ASN A 130 27.71 14.81 -12.93
N ARG A 131 28.48 15.40 -12.00
CA ARG A 131 29.96 15.33 -12.01
C ARG A 131 30.48 13.90 -11.90
N ASN A 132 29.70 13.02 -11.26
CA ASN A 132 30.14 11.71 -10.86
C ASN A 132 29.45 10.57 -11.62
N ARG A 133 28.55 10.87 -12.56
CA ARG A 133 27.74 9.87 -13.27
C ARG A 133 28.54 8.99 -14.22
N ASP A 134 29.58 9.55 -14.84
CA ASP A 134 30.40 8.88 -15.86
C ASP A 134 31.09 7.60 -15.34
N ARG A 135 31.21 7.44 -14.01
CA ARG A 135 31.75 6.22 -13.37
C ARG A 135 30.92 4.96 -13.68
N PHE A 136 29.66 5.12 -14.09
CA PHE A 136 28.75 4.03 -14.41
C PHE A 136 28.72 3.68 -15.90
N GLY A 137 29.53 4.36 -16.72
CA GLY A 137 29.49 4.24 -18.19
C GLY A 137 28.31 5.02 -18.81
N ASP A 138 28.00 4.72 -20.07
CA ASP A 138 26.98 5.44 -20.84
C ASP A 138 25.55 5.07 -20.42
N VAL A 139 25.35 3.94 -19.75
CA VAL A 139 24.03 3.46 -19.36
C VAL A 139 24.04 3.00 -17.91
N GLY A 140 23.09 3.53 -17.13
CA GLY A 140 22.95 3.17 -15.72
C GLY A 140 21.50 2.98 -15.31
N VAL A 141 21.33 2.61 -14.04
CA VAL A 141 20.03 2.47 -13.41
C VAL A 141 19.77 3.67 -12.52
N TYR A 142 18.66 4.36 -12.76
CA TYR A 142 18.19 5.48 -11.96
C TYR A 142 17.00 5.04 -11.11
N LYS A 143 17.08 5.19 -9.78
CA LYS A 143 16.06 4.69 -8.84
C LYS A 143 15.62 5.76 -7.86
N THR A 144 14.34 5.80 -7.50
CA THR A 144 13.90 6.52 -6.30
C THR A 144 14.33 5.75 -5.05
N ALA A 145 14.76 6.47 -4.02
CA ALA A 145 15.24 5.88 -2.78
C ALA A 145 14.14 5.08 -2.05
N ILE A 146 12.88 5.52 -2.14
CA ILE A 146 11.70 4.81 -1.63
C ILE A 146 10.73 4.56 -2.78
N GLY A 147 10.21 3.34 -2.89
CA GLY A 147 9.21 2.94 -3.89
C GLY A 147 8.98 1.43 -3.92
N THR A 148 7.87 1.00 -4.53
CA THR A 148 7.50 -0.42 -4.68
C THR A 148 7.22 -0.81 -6.12
N HIS A 149 7.22 -2.11 -6.39
CA HIS A 149 6.73 -2.71 -7.64
C HIS A 149 7.39 -2.17 -8.92
N GLY A 150 8.60 -1.60 -8.84
CA GLY A 150 9.35 -1.10 -9.99
C GLY A 150 8.85 0.25 -10.51
N GLY A 151 7.87 0.86 -9.84
CA GLY A 151 7.62 2.28 -9.94
C GLY A 151 8.79 3.02 -9.29
N GLY A 152 9.45 3.89 -10.05
CA GLY A 152 10.64 4.56 -9.54
C GLY A 152 11.97 3.94 -9.95
N THR A 153 12.04 3.17 -11.05
CA THR A 153 13.28 2.53 -11.50
C THR A 153 13.36 2.56 -13.03
N TRP A 154 14.42 3.16 -13.56
CA TRP A 154 14.62 3.41 -14.99
C TRP A 154 16.03 3.05 -15.43
N LYS A 155 16.15 2.46 -16.62
CA LYS A 155 17.41 2.40 -17.35
C LYS A 155 17.55 3.72 -18.08
N VAL A 156 18.63 4.44 -17.83
CA VAL A 156 18.85 5.79 -18.36
C VAL A 156 20.17 5.87 -19.12
N ASP A 157 20.17 6.69 -20.17
CA ASP A 157 21.39 7.14 -20.83
C ASP A 157 22.05 8.19 -19.92
N LEU A 158 23.27 7.90 -19.49
CA LEU A 158 24.06 8.76 -18.61
C LEU A 158 24.92 9.76 -19.37
N THR A 159 24.88 9.78 -20.71
CA THR A 159 25.42 10.91 -21.47
C THR A 159 24.59 12.17 -21.21
N GLU A 160 23.29 12.01 -20.95
CA GLU A 160 22.37 13.07 -20.55
C GLU A 160 22.38 13.33 -19.03
N PRO A 161 22.12 14.57 -18.59
CA PRO A 161 22.04 14.90 -17.18
C PRO A 161 20.79 14.30 -16.51
N VAL A 162 20.95 13.86 -15.26
CA VAL A 162 19.88 13.35 -14.40
C VAL A 162 19.64 14.25 -13.19
N ASN A 163 18.43 14.23 -12.65
CA ASN A 163 18.08 14.97 -11.43
C ASN A 163 18.35 14.10 -10.18
N PRO A 164 18.64 14.70 -9.01
CA PRO A 164 18.76 13.98 -7.73
C PRO A 164 17.41 13.59 -7.12
N LYS A 165 16.30 14.00 -7.73
CA LYS A 165 14.95 13.76 -7.24
C LYS A 165 13.99 13.41 -8.38
N VAL A 166 12.95 12.64 -8.04
CA VAL A 166 11.74 12.46 -8.85
C VAL A 166 10.55 12.90 -8.01
N GLY A 167 9.90 13.98 -8.41
CA GLY A 167 8.92 14.67 -7.57
C GLY A 167 9.56 15.07 -6.23
N ASN A 168 8.95 14.66 -5.12
CA ASN A 168 9.45 14.93 -3.78
C ASN A 168 10.40 13.85 -3.23
N ARG A 169 10.68 12.79 -3.99
CA ARG A 169 11.51 11.67 -3.54
C ARG A 169 12.95 11.82 -4.01
N GLN A 170 13.91 11.51 -3.12
CA GLN A 170 15.31 11.38 -3.49
C GLN A 170 15.48 10.25 -4.50
N ALA A 171 16.45 10.40 -5.39
CA ALA A 171 16.83 9.42 -6.36
C ALA A 171 18.35 9.25 -6.43
N PHE A 172 18.79 8.11 -6.92
CA PHE A 172 20.19 7.73 -6.97
C PHE A 172 20.50 6.97 -8.26
N LEU A 173 21.78 6.96 -8.63
CA LEU A 173 22.30 6.17 -9.73
C LEU A 173 22.88 4.87 -9.21
N GLN A 174 22.78 3.82 -10.00
CA GLN A 174 23.32 2.50 -9.72
C GLN A 174 23.87 1.89 -11.01
N LYS A 175 24.98 1.16 -10.91
CA LYS A 175 25.56 0.40 -12.02
C LYS A 175 24.55 -0.63 -12.51
N LEU A 176 24.38 -0.70 -13.83
CA LEU A 176 23.63 -1.78 -14.45
C LEU A 176 24.48 -3.05 -14.40
N ILE A 177 23.98 -4.10 -13.74
CA ILE A 177 24.64 -5.40 -13.73
C ILE A 177 24.36 -6.08 -15.07
N GLU A 178 25.42 -6.34 -15.83
CA GLU A 178 25.35 -7.15 -17.04
C GLU A 178 25.12 -8.60 -16.65
N LEU A 179 24.17 -9.25 -17.32
CA LEU A 179 23.84 -10.65 -17.13
C LEU A 179 24.49 -11.47 -18.25
N ASP A 180 24.88 -12.70 -17.92
CA ASP A 180 25.41 -13.64 -18.91
C ASP A 180 24.31 -14.22 -19.83
N ASP A 181 23.03 -14.14 -19.40
CA ASP A 181 21.88 -14.66 -20.12
C ASP A 181 21.24 -13.63 -21.07
N GLU A 182 20.66 -14.12 -22.18
CA GLU A 182 19.94 -13.29 -23.15
C GLU A 182 18.68 -12.62 -22.58
N ARG A 183 18.15 -13.12 -21.45
CA ARG A 183 16.94 -12.60 -20.80
C ARG A 183 17.23 -12.05 -19.41
N HIS A 184 16.87 -10.79 -19.18
CA HIS A 184 16.98 -10.17 -17.87
C HIS A 184 16.15 -10.94 -16.82
N SER A 185 16.84 -11.40 -15.77
CA SER A 185 16.24 -12.11 -14.65
C SER A 185 16.85 -11.69 -13.32
N ASP A 186 16.09 -11.87 -12.26
CA ASP A 186 16.55 -11.73 -10.88
C ASP A 186 16.03 -12.89 -10.04
N LEU A 187 16.69 -13.17 -8.93
CA LEU A 187 16.35 -14.22 -7.99
C LEU A 187 15.75 -13.61 -6.74
N ARG A 188 14.51 -13.94 -6.41
CA ARG A 188 13.89 -13.59 -5.13
C ARG A 188 13.98 -14.77 -4.18
N VAL A 189 14.64 -14.57 -3.04
CA VAL A 189 14.72 -15.52 -1.93
C VAL A 189 13.85 -15.01 -0.78
N TYR A 190 12.94 -15.84 -0.26
CA TYR A 190 12.11 -15.46 0.89
C TYR A 190 12.67 -16.08 2.16
N VAL A 191 13.10 -15.21 3.08
CA VAL A 191 13.73 -15.58 4.35
C VAL A 191 12.76 -15.34 5.50
N VAL A 192 12.70 -16.29 6.44
CA VAL A 192 12.04 -16.17 7.73
C VAL A 192 13.03 -16.67 8.79
N GLY A 193 13.66 -15.75 9.51
CA GLY A 193 14.71 -16.05 10.47
C GLY A 193 15.93 -16.64 9.76
N GLU A 194 16.33 -17.83 10.18
CA GLU A 194 17.44 -18.58 9.56
C GLU A 194 16.96 -19.54 8.45
N HIS A 195 15.67 -19.51 8.10
CA HIS A 195 15.07 -20.43 7.13
C HIS A 195 14.73 -19.75 5.81
N ILE A 196 15.14 -20.37 4.70
CA ILE A 196 14.69 -20.02 3.35
C ILE A 196 13.43 -20.83 3.05
N VAL A 197 12.30 -20.13 2.96
CA VAL A 197 10.99 -20.74 2.68
C VAL A 197 10.87 -21.18 1.22
N GLY A 198 11.51 -20.43 0.33
CA GLY A 198 11.50 -20.68 -1.10
C GLY A 198 12.28 -19.62 -1.88
N ALA A 199 12.68 -19.97 -3.08
CA ALA A 199 13.31 -19.06 -4.03
C ALA A 199 12.63 -19.13 -5.39
N MET A 200 12.49 -18.00 -6.05
CA MET A 200 11.97 -17.94 -7.42
C MET A 200 12.86 -17.08 -8.30
N ARG A 201 13.08 -17.53 -9.53
CA ARG A 201 13.63 -16.67 -10.58
C ARG A 201 12.48 -15.93 -11.25
N ARG A 202 12.63 -14.62 -11.42
CA ARG A 202 11.66 -13.79 -12.13
C ARG A 202 12.29 -13.27 -13.40
N TYR A 203 11.55 -13.33 -14.49
CA TYR A 203 12.02 -12.89 -15.79
C TYR A 203 11.30 -11.62 -16.25
N ALA A 204 12.05 -10.70 -16.86
CA ALA A 204 11.46 -9.52 -17.48
C ALA A 204 10.58 -9.92 -18.69
N PRO A 205 9.49 -9.20 -18.95
CA PRO A 205 8.76 -9.28 -20.22
C PRO A 205 9.66 -8.94 -21.42
N GLU A 206 9.29 -9.41 -22.61
CA GLU A 206 10.02 -9.08 -23.84
C GLU A 206 10.05 -7.55 -24.04
N GLY A 207 11.25 -6.99 -24.22
CA GLY A 207 11.46 -5.54 -24.38
C GLY A 207 11.47 -4.71 -23.09
N ASP A 208 11.28 -5.31 -21.91
CA ASP A 208 11.52 -4.68 -20.60
C ASP A 208 12.75 -5.32 -19.94
N TRP A 209 13.36 -4.61 -19.00
CA TRP A 209 14.49 -5.09 -18.20
C TRP A 209 14.09 -5.34 -16.75
N ARG A 210 12.91 -4.89 -16.34
CA ARG A 210 12.37 -5.08 -14.99
C ARG A 210 11.62 -6.40 -14.91
N THR A 211 11.95 -7.18 -13.89
CA THR A 211 11.53 -8.58 -13.71
C THR A 211 10.31 -8.75 -12.81
N ASN A 212 9.70 -7.65 -12.34
CA ASN A 212 8.63 -7.70 -11.37
C ASN A 212 7.41 -8.49 -11.88
N VAL A 213 6.95 -9.47 -11.08
CA VAL A 213 5.77 -10.30 -11.39
C VAL A 213 4.51 -9.45 -11.66
N ALA A 214 4.39 -8.30 -11.00
CA ALA A 214 3.27 -7.36 -11.23
C ALA A 214 3.22 -6.77 -12.65
N LEU A 215 4.32 -6.86 -13.41
CA LEU A 215 4.42 -6.41 -14.81
C LEU A 215 4.20 -7.56 -15.82
N GLY A 216 3.78 -8.75 -15.35
CA GLY A 216 3.58 -9.93 -16.21
C GLY A 216 4.85 -10.76 -16.45
N GLY A 217 5.87 -10.60 -15.61
CA GLY A 217 7.07 -11.43 -15.65
C GLY A 217 6.76 -12.90 -15.36
N ALA A 218 7.43 -13.82 -16.08
CA ALA A 218 7.35 -15.25 -15.81
C ALA A 218 8.12 -15.58 -14.52
N VAL A 219 7.67 -16.59 -13.78
CA VAL A 219 8.31 -17.08 -12.56
C VAL A 219 8.69 -18.55 -12.71
N GLU A 220 9.80 -18.93 -12.10
CA GLU A 220 10.35 -20.29 -12.08
C GLU A 220 10.80 -20.61 -10.65
N ASP A 221 10.50 -21.82 -10.17
CA ASP A 221 10.97 -22.30 -8.87
C ASP A 221 12.49 -22.51 -8.91
N MET A 222 13.19 -21.96 -7.93
CA MET A 222 14.63 -22.13 -7.76
C MET A 222 14.96 -22.69 -6.38
N THR A 223 13.99 -23.19 -5.62
CA THR A 223 14.18 -23.54 -4.21
C THR A 223 15.20 -24.66 -4.03
N ASP A 224 15.07 -25.75 -4.78
CA ASP A 224 16.00 -26.89 -4.73
C ASP A 224 17.33 -26.63 -5.48
N GLU A 225 17.34 -25.65 -6.38
CA GLU A 225 18.48 -25.28 -7.22
C GLU A 225 19.17 -24.00 -6.74
N LEU A 226 18.80 -23.49 -5.56
CA LEU A 226 19.32 -22.25 -5.02
C LEU A 226 20.83 -22.38 -4.76
N PRO A 227 21.69 -21.59 -5.44
CA PRO A 227 23.12 -21.69 -5.20
C PRO A 227 23.47 -21.32 -3.76
N GLU A 228 24.42 -22.04 -3.16
CA GLU A 228 24.87 -21.85 -1.77
C GLU A 228 25.26 -20.40 -1.48
N GLU A 229 26.06 -19.79 -2.35
CA GLU A 229 26.46 -18.37 -2.24
C GLU A 229 25.26 -17.41 -2.23
N ALA A 230 24.21 -17.69 -3.02
CA ALA A 230 23.00 -16.87 -3.06
C ALA A 230 22.16 -17.05 -1.78
N SER A 231 22.07 -18.29 -1.29
CA SER A 231 21.42 -18.63 -0.02
C SER A 231 22.07 -17.91 1.16
N GLU A 232 23.40 -18.03 1.30
CA GLU A 232 24.18 -17.36 2.34
C GLU A 232 24.05 -15.84 2.26
N THR A 233 24.15 -15.28 1.05
CA THR A 233 23.97 -13.83 0.83
C THR A 233 22.58 -13.36 1.26
N ALA A 234 21.52 -14.12 0.95
CA ALA A 234 20.16 -13.75 1.32
C ALA A 234 19.92 -13.80 2.83
N LEU A 235 20.36 -14.88 3.49
CA LEU A 235 20.26 -15.03 4.94
C LEU A 235 21.03 -13.91 5.66
N TYR A 236 22.28 -13.68 5.24
CA TYR A 236 23.13 -12.68 5.88
C TYR A 236 22.63 -11.24 5.66
N ALA A 237 22.06 -10.95 4.48
CA ALA A 237 21.43 -9.66 4.22
C ALA A 237 20.22 -9.40 5.12
N ALA A 238 19.37 -10.40 5.36
CA ALA A 238 18.24 -10.28 6.27
C ALA A 238 18.70 -10.07 7.73
N GLU A 239 19.70 -10.85 8.17
CA GLU A 239 20.28 -10.76 9.51
C GLU A 239 20.89 -9.37 9.79
N VAL A 240 21.76 -8.89 8.90
CA VAL A 240 22.45 -7.59 9.04
C VAL A 240 21.46 -6.42 9.07
N LEU A 241 20.36 -6.51 8.33
CA LEU A 241 19.30 -5.51 8.34
C LEU A 241 18.37 -5.61 9.55
N GLY A 242 18.50 -6.66 10.37
CA GLY A 242 17.65 -6.94 11.52
C GLY A 242 16.21 -7.26 11.12
N LEU A 243 16.03 -7.93 9.99
CA LEU A 243 14.72 -8.36 9.49
C LEU A 243 14.46 -9.82 9.87
N ASP A 244 13.38 -10.02 10.61
CA ASP A 244 12.85 -11.31 11.00
C ASP A 244 12.27 -12.09 9.81
N TYR A 245 11.68 -11.38 8.85
CA TYR A 245 11.27 -11.95 7.57
C TYR A 245 11.36 -10.93 6.45
N ALA A 246 11.82 -11.36 5.27
CA ALA A 246 11.98 -10.49 4.11
C ALA A 246 12.04 -11.26 2.80
N GLY A 247 11.69 -10.59 1.71
CA GLY A 247 12.08 -11.03 0.36
C GLY A 247 13.36 -10.33 -0.07
N VAL A 248 14.42 -11.08 -0.33
CA VAL A 248 15.71 -10.58 -0.82
C VAL A 248 15.80 -10.77 -2.32
N ASP A 249 16.06 -9.69 -3.05
CA ASP A 249 16.25 -9.73 -4.49
C ASP A 249 17.74 -9.73 -4.81
N LEU A 250 18.16 -10.75 -5.55
CA LEU A 250 19.53 -10.98 -5.93
C LEU A 250 19.66 -10.97 -7.45
N VAL A 251 20.82 -10.55 -7.93
CA VAL A 251 21.19 -10.68 -9.34
C VAL A 251 22.59 -11.29 -9.45
N LYS A 252 22.77 -12.21 -10.39
CA LYS A 252 24.07 -12.81 -10.67
C LYS A 252 24.82 -11.92 -11.66
N GLY A 253 25.93 -11.33 -11.24
CA GLY A 253 26.87 -10.66 -12.11
C GLY A 253 28.11 -11.51 -12.39
N LYS A 254 29.09 -10.93 -13.09
CA LYS A 254 30.37 -11.58 -13.43
C LYS A 254 31.20 -11.96 -12.20
N ASP A 255 31.12 -11.15 -11.13
CA ASP A 255 31.93 -11.29 -9.92
C ASP A 255 31.17 -11.93 -8.75
N GLY A 256 29.97 -12.49 -8.97
CA GLY A 256 29.15 -13.14 -7.94
C GLY A 256 27.74 -12.57 -7.83
N TRP A 257 27.09 -12.84 -6.70
CA TRP A 257 25.73 -12.39 -6.42
C TRP A 257 25.70 -11.00 -5.79
N TYR A 258 24.79 -10.15 -6.27
CA TYR A 258 24.58 -8.81 -5.73
C TYR A 258 23.16 -8.67 -5.18
N VAL A 259 23.03 -8.05 -4.01
CA VAL A 259 21.73 -7.69 -3.44
C VAL A 259 21.20 -6.42 -4.12
N LEU A 260 20.01 -6.52 -4.71
CA LEU A 260 19.32 -5.41 -5.38
C LEU A 260 18.37 -4.65 -4.45
N GLU A 261 17.58 -5.38 -3.68
CA GLU A 261 16.64 -4.85 -2.69
C GLU A 261 16.30 -5.90 -1.63
N VAL A 262 15.94 -5.43 -0.43
CA VAL A 262 15.42 -6.28 0.64
C VAL A 262 14.07 -5.74 1.07
N ASN A 263 13.03 -6.54 0.91
CA ASN A 263 11.64 -6.14 1.08
C ASN A 263 11.07 -6.68 2.39
N PRO A 264 10.89 -5.84 3.43
CA PRO A 264 10.42 -6.27 4.75
C PRO A 264 8.96 -6.71 4.77
N THR A 265 8.19 -6.34 3.73
CA THR A 265 6.78 -6.69 3.57
C THR A 265 6.50 -7.39 2.24
N ALA A 266 7.47 -8.18 1.75
CA ALA A 266 7.35 -8.91 0.49
C ALA A 266 6.05 -9.74 0.41
N GLY A 267 5.41 -9.72 -0.77
CA GLY A 267 4.19 -10.45 -1.07
C GLY A 267 4.43 -11.93 -1.34
N PHE A 268 3.44 -12.78 -1.06
CA PHE A 268 3.58 -14.25 -1.14
C PHE A 268 3.11 -14.81 -2.46
N LYS A 269 2.18 -14.13 -3.15
CA LYS A 269 1.49 -14.68 -4.32
C LYS A 269 2.44 -15.19 -5.41
N GLY A 270 3.42 -14.38 -5.82
CA GLY A 270 4.36 -14.76 -6.87
C GLY A 270 5.26 -15.93 -6.45
N LEU A 271 5.72 -15.91 -5.19
CA LEU A 271 6.53 -16.99 -4.62
C LEU A 271 5.74 -18.30 -4.55
N TYR A 272 4.50 -18.26 -4.03
CA TYR A 272 3.64 -19.44 -3.93
C TYR A 272 3.27 -20.01 -5.30
N GLN A 273 3.06 -19.15 -6.31
CA GLN A 273 2.81 -19.60 -7.69
C GLN A 273 4.00 -20.35 -8.29
N ALA A 274 5.22 -19.97 -7.92
CA ALA A 274 6.43 -20.64 -8.39
C ALA A 274 6.70 -21.92 -7.58
N THR A 275 6.69 -21.82 -6.25
CA THR A 275 7.25 -22.82 -5.33
C THR A 275 6.22 -23.74 -4.68
N GLY A 276 4.94 -23.37 -4.70
CA GLY A 276 3.90 -24.03 -3.89
C GLY A 276 4.07 -23.85 -2.37
N SER A 277 5.04 -23.05 -1.91
CA SER A 277 5.36 -22.83 -0.50
C SER A 277 4.90 -21.45 -0.01
N SER A 278 4.16 -21.45 1.09
CA SER A 278 3.64 -20.25 1.76
C SER A 278 4.56 -19.85 2.92
N PRO A 279 5.05 -18.59 2.97
CA PRO A 279 5.80 -18.09 4.12
C PRO A 279 4.98 -17.90 5.39
N ALA A 280 3.65 -17.89 5.29
CA ALA A 280 2.79 -17.50 6.39
C ALA A 280 2.93 -18.38 7.65
N PRO A 281 2.98 -19.73 7.55
CA PRO A 281 3.15 -20.59 8.72
C PRO A 281 4.51 -20.44 9.40
N TYR A 282 5.56 -20.14 8.65
CA TYR A 282 6.89 -19.87 9.21
C TYR A 282 6.92 -18.54 9.98
N ILE A 283 6.26 -17.50 9.45
CA ILE A 283 6.12 -16.21 10.15
C ILE A 283 5.27 -16.38 11.42
N ALA A 284 4.17 -17.14 11.34
CA ALA A 284 3.32 -17.45 12.49
C ALA A 284 4.10 -18.21 13.57
N LYS A 285 4.84 -19.27 13.19
CA LYS A 285 5.74 -20.01 14.09
C LYS A 285 6.68 -19.06 14.83
N MET A 286 7.41 -18.22 14.09
CA MET A 286 8.37 -17.30 14.69
C MET A 286 7.72 -16.34 15.69
N ALA A 287 6.55 -15.79 15.35
CA ALA A 287 5.80 -14.91 16.25
C ALA A 287 5.41 -15.65 17.54
N ILE A 288 4.83 -16.84 17.40
CA ILE A 288 4.38 -17.67 18.52
C ILE A 288 5.56 -18.02 19.44
N GLU A 289 6.65 -18.53 18.88
CA GLU A 289 7.82 -18.96 19.66
C GLU A 289 8.52 -17.78 20.34
N ARG A 290 8.59 -16.61 19.69
CA ARG A 290 9.17 -15.41 20.30
C ARG A 290 8.34 -14.87 21.48
N ALA A 291 7.04 -15.15 21.49
CA ALA A 291 6.16 -14.84 22.62
C ALA A 291 6.14 -15.95 23.70
N GLY A 292 6.94 -17.01 23.54
CA GLY A 292 7.04 -18.11 24.50
C GLY A 292 6.10 -19.29 24.25
N GLY A 293 5.36 -19.27 23.13
CA GLY A 293 4.56 -20.41 22.68
C GLY A 293 5.42 -21.51 22.06
N THR A 294 4.78 -22.63 21.71
CA THR A 294 5.44 -23.79 21.10
C THR A 294 4.65 -24.25 19.89
N VAL A 295 5.35 -24.54 18.79
CA VAL A 295 4.73 -24.95 17.53
C VAL A 295 5.36 -26.24 17.05
N ASP A 296 4.56 -27.13 16.46
CA ASP A 296 5.04 -28.34 15.81
C ASP A 296 5.56 -28.04 14.39
N ASP A 297 6.85 -28.31 14.15
CA ASP A 297 7.50 -28.12 12.85
C ASP A 297 6.88 -28.94 11.72
N GLU A 298 6.35 -30.13 12.00
CA GLU A 298 5.67 -30.94 10.99
C GLU A 298 4.38 -30.23 10.53
N ARG A 299 3.63 -29.69 11.49
CA ARG A 299 2.43 -28.91 11.20
C ARG A 299 2.71 -27.64 10.39
N VAL A 300 3.82 -26.94 10.68
CA VAL A 300 4.24 -25.77 9.89
C VAL A 300 4.51 -26.17 8.44
N ARG A 301 5.21 -27.28 8.22
CA ARG A 301 5.51 -27.79 6.88
C ARG A 301 4.22 -28.16 6.13
N GLU A 302 3.28 -28.85 6.78
CA GLU A 302 1.98 -29.17 6.18
C GLU A 302 1.21 -27.92 5.74
N LEU A 303 1.08 -26.94 6.63
CA LEU A 303 0.38 -25.69 6.35
C LEU A 303 1.06 -24.88 5.26
N SER A 304 2.38 -24.97 5.14
CA SER A 304 3.15 -24.23 4.13
C SER A 304 2.78 -24.63 2.69
N ALA A 305 2.23 -25.83 2.49
CA ALA A 305 1.81 -26.31 1.17
C ALA A 305 0.56 -25.58 0.62
N THR A 306 -0.08 -24.71 1.40
CA THR A 306 -1.25 -23.93 0.98
C THR A 306 -1.12 -22.46 1.37
N LEU A 307 -1.42 -21.57 0.43
CA LEU A 307 -1.62 -20.15 0.71
C LEU A 307 -3.10 -19.90 1.03
N ASP A 308 -3.49 -20.09 2.29
CA ASP A 308 -4.85 -19.78 2.74
C ASP A 308 -5.05 -18.27 2.87
N ASP A 309 -5.74 -17.67 1.91
CA ASP A 309 -6.10 -16.24 1.92
C ASP A 309 -7.58 -15.98 2.20
N SER A 310 -8.26 -16.98 2.79
CA SER A 310 -9.65 -16.86 3.24
C SER A 310 -9.79 -15.82 4.35
N THR A 311 -11.00 -15.30 4.55
CA THR A 311 -11.25 -14.27 5.57
C THR A 311 -11.05 -14.86 6.97
N PRO A 312 -10.10 -14.35 7.78
CA PRO A 312 -9.83 -14.88 9.11
C PRO A 312 -11.01 -14.73 10.07
N SER A 313 -11.10 -15.61 11.06
CA SER A 313 -12.12 -15.56 12.10
C SER A 313 -12.09 -14.26 12.92
N CYS A 314 -10.89 -13.72 13.14
CA CYS A 314 -10.62 -12.45 13.82
C CYS A 314 -10.81 -11.19 12.94
N ALA A 315 -11.21 -11.34 11.67
CA ALA A 315 -11.43 -10.19 10.81
C ALA A 315 -12.48 -9.25 11.43
N PRO A 316 -12.16 -7.97 11.70
CA PRO A 316 -13.08 -7.09 12.37
C PRO A 316 -14.36 -6.93 11.55
N ARG A 317 -15.50 -7.13 12.20
CA ARG A 317 -16.81 -6.86 11.62
C ARG A 317 -17.05 -5.37 11.76
N VAL A 318 -17.08 -4.66 10.64
CA VAL A 318 -17.59 -3.28 10.62
C VAL A 318 -19.03 -3.36 11.11
N ALA A 319 -19.32 -2.80 12.29
CA ALA A 319 -20.69 -2.65 12.73
C ALA A 319 -21.45 -1.93 11.60
N PRO A 320 -22.63 -2.42 11.18
CA PRO A 320 -23.42 -1.69 10.21
C PRO A 320 -23.54 -0.25 10.71
N TYR A 321 -23.13 0.72 9.88
CA TYR A 321 -23.25 2.14 10.19
C TYR A 321 -24.66 2.39 10.70
N ASP A 322 -24.78 2.99 11.89
CA ASP A 322 -26.09 3.39 12.40
C ASP A 322 -26.62 4.49 11.48
N SER A 323 -27.50 4.11 10.56
CA SER A 323 -28.03 4.99 9.52
C SER A 323 -28.91 6.11 10.09
N GLU A 324 -29.13 6.15 11.40
CA GLU A 324 -29.94 7.17 12.07
C GLU A 324 -29.19 8.51 12.25
N ASP A 325 -27.85 8.50 12.29
CA ASP A 325 -27.04 9.71 12.51
C ASP A 325 -26.58 10.42 11.22
N GLN A 326 -26.90 9.86 10.05
CA GLN A 326 -26.58 10.50 8.77
C GLN A 326 -27.61 11.58 8.43
N PRO A 327 -27.18 12.84 8.21
CA PRO A 327 -28.10 13.89 7.82
C PRO A 327 -28.83 13.53 6.52
N LEU A 328 -30.12 13.87 6.47
CA LEU A 328 -30.96 13.65 5.30
C LEU A 328 -30.79 14.82 4.31
N ILE A 329 -30.39 14.51 3.08
CA ILE A 329 -30.34 15.45 1.95
C ILE A 329 -31.32 15.01 0.87
N GLY A 330 -31.79 15.94 0.05
CA GLY A 330 -32.68 15.66 -1.06
C GLY A 330 -31.99 15.05 -2.27
N TYR A 331 -32.81 14.62 -3.22
CA TYR A 331 -32.38 14.30 -4.58
C TYR A 331 -31.75 15.51 -5.27
N ILE A 332 -32.33 16.69 -5.02
CA ILE A 332 -31.77 17.99 -5.39
C ILE A 332 -31.64 18.79 -4.09
N GLU A 333 -30.43 19.27 -3.80
CA GLU A 333 -30.10 20.00 -2.58
C GLU A 333 -29.38 21.31 -2.93
N GLU A 334 -29.66 22.37 -2.18
CA GLU A 334 -28.88 23.60 -2.27
C GLU A 334 -27.58 23.44 -1.49
N VAL A 335 -26.46 23.72 -2.15
CA VAL A 335 -25.13 23.58 -1.57
C VAL A 335 -24.34 24.85 -1.74
N VAL A 336 -23.39 25.10 -0.83
CA VAL A 336 -22.41 26.18 -0.97
C VAL A 336 -21.13 25.59 -1.54
N VAL A 337 -20.68 26.10 -2.68
CA VAL A 337 -19.43 25.66 -3.30
C VAL A 337 -18.37 26.75 -3.12
N SER A 338 -17.22 26.39 -2.58
CA SER A 338 -16.13 27.30 -2.24
C SER A 338 -14.84 26.91 -2.97
N GLY A 339 -14.21 27.90 -3.61
CA GLY A 339 -12.89 27.80 -4.22
C GLY A 339 -11.92 28.84 -3.64
N THR A 340 -10.81 29.08 -4.32
CA THR A 340 -9.78 30.04 -3.86
C THR A 340 -10.20 31.49 -4.01
N SER A 341 -11.14 31.78 -4.91
CA SER A 341 -11.55 33.15 -5.26
C SER A 341 -12.86 33.58 -4.58
N GLY A 342 -13.65 32.64 -4.06
CA GLY A 342 -14.93 32.94 -3.42
C GLY A 342 -15.77 31.71 -3.15
N SER A 343 -16.99 31.94 -2.65
CA SER A 343 -18.01 30.91 -2.42
C SER A 343 -19.32 31.35 -3.05
N THR A 344 -20.06 30.41 -3.64
CA THR A 344 -21.35 30.67 -4.28
C THR A 344 -22.34 29.55 -3.99
N GLY A 345 -23.64 29.85 -3.97
CA GLY A 345 -24.71 28.86 -3.81
C GLY A 345 -25.01 28.20 -5.15
N ALA A 346 -25.21 26.88 -5.15
CA ALA A 346 -25.55 26.12 -6.35
C ALA A 346 -26.53 25.00 -6.02
N LEU A 347 -27.42 24.68 -6.96
CA LEU A 347 -28.23 23.46 -6.89
C LEU A 347 -27.36 22.27 -7.29
N ALA A 348 -27.34 21.27 -6.42
CA ALA A 348 -26.63 20.04 -6.64
C ALA A 348 -27.59 18.86 -6.72
N LYS A 349 -27.36 17.98 -7.69
CA LYS A 349 -28.12 16.75 -7.85
C LYS A 349 -27.35 15.56 -7.29
N SER A 350 -28.01 14.76 -6.46
CA SER A 350 -27.48 13.52 -5.91
C SER A 350 -27.39 12.45 -6.99
N ASP A 351 -26.18 12.03 -7.35
CA ASP A 351 -25.90 10.99 -8.35
C ASP A 351 -25.18 9.79 -7.70
N THR A 352 -25.98 8.84 -7.22
CA THR A 352 -25.48 7.61 -6.59
C THR A 352 -24.73 6.68 -7.57
N GLY A 353 -24.87 6.89 -8.88
CA GLY A 353 -24.13 6.16 -9.91
C GLY A 353 -22.72 6.71 -10.14
N ALA A 354 -22.47 7.97 -9.75
CA ALA A 354 -21.18 8.61 -9.87
C ALA A 354 -20.27 8.27 -8.67
N THR A 355 -19.04 7.81 -8.95
CA THR A 355 -18.06 7.58 -7.87
C THR A 355 -17.49 8.89 -7.32
N ARG A 356 -17.54 9.97 -8.11
CA ARG A 356 -16.90 11.25 -7.80
C ARG A 356 -17.81 12.40 -8.17
N THR A 357 -17.73 13.46 -7.38
CA THR A 357 -18.43 14.72 -7.58
C THR A 357 -17.92 15.44 -8.83
N SER A 358 -18.81 16.14 -9.52
CA SER A 358 -18.49 16.85 -10.76
C SER A 358 -19.16 18.20 -10.84
N ILE A 359 -18.44 19.18 -11.38
CA ILE A 359 -18.80 20.60 -11.38
C ILE A 359 -18.76 21.16 -12.80
N ASP A 360 -19.70 22.06 -13.10
CA ASP A 360 -19.74 22.80 -14.35
C ASP A 360 -18.54 23.74 -14.50
N THR A 361 -18.11 23.96 -15.75
CA THR A 361 -16.94 24.77 -16.07
C THR A 361 -17.13 26.25 -15.70
N SER A 362 -18.34 26.80 -15.86
CA SER A 362 -18.63 28.19 -15.50
C SER A 362 -18.63 28.39 -13.99
N LEU A 363 -19.27 27.48 -13.26
CA LEU A 363 -19.31 27.48 -11.79
C LEU A 363 -17.91 27.30 -11.19
N ALA A 364 -17.11 26.38 -11.75
CA ALA A 364 -15.73 26.18 -11.32
C ALA A 364 -14.84 27.41 -11.55
N ALA A 365 -15.07 28.15 -12.65
CA ALA A 365 -14.36 29.39 -12.94
C ALA A 365 -14.78 30.52 -11.98
N GLU A 366 -16.07 30.63 -11.66
CA GLU A 366 -16.62 31.65 -10.75
C GLU A 366 -16.01 31.57 -9.36
N ILE A 367 -15.99 30.37 -8.75
CA ILE A 367 -15.46 30.18 -7.40
C ILE A 367 -13.93 30.18 -7.35
N GLY A 368 -13.27 30.12 -8.51
CA GLY A 368 -11.85 29.86 -8.63
C GLY A 368 -11.49 28.50 -8.04
N ALA A 369 -12.00 27.40 -8.62
CA ALA A 369 -11.67 26.06 -8.15
C ALA A 369 -10.13 25.84 -8.17
N GLY A 370 -9.62 25.07 -7.21
CA GLY A 370 -8.18 24.93 -6.94
C GLY A 370 -7.35 24.46 -8.13
N PRO A 371 -6.01 24.47 -8.03
CA PRO A 371 -5.13 24.10 -9.13
C PRO A 371 -5.48 22.71 -9.67
N ILE A 372 -5.35 22.52 -10.99
CA ILE A 372 -5.62 21.24 -11.64
C ILE A 372 -4.64 20.20 -11.08
N LYS A 373 -5.15 19.27 -10.27
CA LYS A 373 -4.36 18.19 -9.66
C LYS A 373 -4.00 17.11 -10.67
N SER A 374 -4.92 16.75 -11.55
CA SER A 374 -4.72 15.67 -12.53
C SER A 374 -5.75 15.72 -13.67
N MET A 375 -5.57 14.84 -14.65
CA MET A 375 -6.54 14.56 -15.73
C MET A 375 -7.17 13.17 -15.50
N THR A 376 -8.50 13.09 -15.43
CA THR A 376 -9.23 11.82 -15.33
C THR A 376 -9.92 11.49 -16.66
N ARG A 377 -9.87 10.24 -17.10
CA ARG A 377 -10.61 9.76 -18.28
C ARG A 377 -11.96 9.17 -17.84
N VAL A 378 -13.05 9.84 -18.17
CA VAL A 378 -14.41 9.39 -17.84
C VAL A 378 -15.04 8.71 -19.05
N LYS A 379 -15.55 7.48 -18.88
CA LYS A 379 -16.36 6.79 -19.88
C LYS A 379 -17.83 7.15 -19.63
N SER A 380 -18.50 7.76 -20.60
CA SER A 380 -19.96 7.94 -20.57
C SER A 380 -20.63 6.77 -21.29
N GLY A 381 -21.83 6.36 -20.83
CA GLY A 381 -22.57 5.24 -21.41
C GLY A 381 -22.92 5.40 -22.91
N SER A 382 -22.78 6.60 -23.44
CA SER A 382 -23.18 6.98 -24.80
C SER A 382 -22.03 7.07 -25.81
N VAL A 383 -20.75 6.99 -25.39
CA VAL A 383 -19.59 7.20 -26.28
C VAL A 383 -18.49 6.18 -26.03
N LYS A 384 -18.04 5.48 -27.09
CA LYS A 384 -17.01 4.42 -27.03
C LYS A 384 -15.59 4.91 -26.67
N SER A 385 -15.33 6.22 -26.70
CA SER A 385 -14.06 6.84 -26.29
C SER A 385 -14.25 7.74 -25.05
N GLY A 386 -13.48 7.48 -24.00
CA GLY A 386 -13.57 8.28 -22.76
C GLY A 386 -12.99 9.69 -22.95
N LYS A 387 -13.66 10.71 -22.39
CA LYS A 387 -13.23 12.11 -22.46
C LYS A 387 -12.29 12.41 -21.29
N ALA A 388 -11.16 13.06 -21.55
CA ALA A 388 -10.26 13.53 -20.49
C ALA A 388 -10.84 14.81 -19.87
N ARG A 389 -10.96 14.83 -18.55
CA ARG A 389 -11.51 15.94 -17.76
C ARG A 389 -10.48 16.39 -16.72
N PRO A 390 -10.23 17.70 -16.56
CA PRO A 390 -9.40 18.20 -15.49
C PRO A 390 -10.10 18.01 -14.15
N VAL A 391 -9.29 17.83 -13.11
CA VAL A 391 -9.75 17.52 -11.76
C VAL A 391 -9.17 18.55 -10.80
N VAL A 392 -10.04 19.19 -10.02
CA VAL A 392 -9.75 20.35 -9.18
C VAL A 392 -10.21 20.09 -7.74
N ASP A 393 -9.55 20.69 -6.77
CA ASP A 393 -10.03 20.68 -5.39
C ASP A 393 -11.01 21.83 -5.16
N LEU A 394 -12.08 21.53 -4.43
CA LEU A 394 -13.06 22.51 -3.97
C LEU A 394 -13.71 22.03 -2.67
N VAL A 395 -14.31 22.96 -1.94
CA VAL A 395 -15.04 22.66 -0.70
C VAL A 395 -16.54 22.78 -0.97
N ILE A 396 -17.32 21.79 -0.56
CA ILE A 396 -18.78 21.80 -0.68
C ILE A 396 -19.39 21.78 0.73
N GLY A 397 -20.19 22.80 1.02
CA GLY A 397 -21.04 22.90 2.20
C GLY A 397 -22.43 22.33 1.92
N ILE A 398 -22.85 21.31 2.67
CA ILE A 398 -24.18 20.68 2.55
C ILE A 398 -24.76 20.47 3.96
N GLY A 399 -25.93 21.03 4.25
CA GLY A 399 -26.60 20.86 5.53
C GLY A 399 -25.76 21.30 6.73
N GLY A 400 -24.95 22.36 6.57
CA GLY A 400 -24.06 22.89 7.63
C GLY A 400 -22.74 22.13 7.81
N ARG A 401 -22.48 21.05 7.06
CA ARG A 401 -21.20 20.32 7.02
C ARG A 401 -20.40 20.70 5.79
N GLN A 402 -19.07 20.72 5.90
CA GLN A 402 -18.16 21.02 4.80
C GLN A 402 -17.36 19.77 4.40
N HIS A 403 -17.26 19.53 3.10
CA HIS A 403 -16.50 18.42 2.51
C HIS A 403 -15.46 18.97 1.55
N THR A 404 -14.19 18.61 1.75
CA THR A 404 -13.14 18.90 0.77
C THR A 404 -13.08 17.76 -0.23
N VAL A 405 -13.39 18.04 -1.49
CA VAL A 405 -13.46 17.01 -2.54
C VAL A 405 -12.64 17.39 -3.75
N THR A 406 -12.23 16.35 -4.47
CA THR A 406 -11.55 16.52 -5.75
C THR A 406 -12.58 16.26 -6.86
N ALA A 407 -13.13 17.33 -7.43
CA ALA A 407 -14.21 17.26 -8.41
C ALA A 407 -13.69 17.25 -9.86
N SER A 408 -14.36 16.51 -10.75
CA SER A 408 -14.07 16.60 -12.19
C SER A 408 -14.82 17.76 -12.82
N VAL A 409 -14.13 18.58 -13.61
CA VAL A 409 -14.75 19.71 -14.34
C VAL A 409 -15.28 19.24 -15.70
N GLU A 410 -16.52 19.61 -16.01
CA GLU A 410 -17.17 19.31 -17.28
C GLU A 410 -18.00 20.51 -17.78
N ASP A 411 -18.17 20.66 -19.09
CA ASP A 411 -19.13 21.62 -19.65
C ASP A 411 -20.53 21.01 -19.59
N ARG A 412 -21.38 21.60 -18.75
CA ARG A 412 -22.75 21.20 -18.47
C ARG A 412 -23.72 22.36 -18.63
N SER A 413 -23.36 23.33 -19.46
CA SER A 413 -24.23 24.46 -19.86
C SER A 413 -25.62 24.04 -20.38
N HIS A 414 -25.81 22.77 -20.75
CA HIS A 414 -27.07 22.19 -21.22
C HIS A 414 -27.90 21.48 -20.12
N MET A 415 -27.43 21.46 -18.87
CA MET A 415 -28.11 20.81 -17.74
C MET A 415 -28.62 21.83 -16.74
N ASP A 416 -29.73 21.51 -16.08
CA ASP A 416 -30.35 22.40 -15.07
C ASP A 416 -29.56 22.46 -13.75
N TYR A 417 -28.63 21.52 -13.52
CA TYR A 417 -27.84 21.42 -12.28
C TYR A 417 -26.34 21.50 -12.58
N PRO A 418 -25.65 22.58 -12.15
CA PRO A 418 -24.23 22.76 -12.40
C PRO A 418 -23.33 21.87 -11.52
N LEU A 419 -23.88 21.16 -10.54
CA LEU A 419 -23.14 20.26 -9.66
C LEU A 419 -23.82 18.89 -9.53
N LEU A 420 -23.05 17.80 -9.64
CA LEU A 420 -23.49 16.45 -9.29
C LEU A 420 -22.68 15.92 -8.12
N LEU A 421 -23.36 15.56 -7.04
CA LEU A 421 -22.76 14.95 -5.85
C LEU A 421 -22.56 13.46 -6.11
N GLY A 422 -21.32 13.00 -6.06
CA GLY A 422 -20.97 11.59 -6.19
C GLY A 422 -20.91 10.87 -4.85
N ARG A 423 -20.61 9.58 -4.89
CA ARG A 423 -20.44 8.76 -3.67
C ARG A 423 -19.33 9.24 -2.73
N ASP A 424 -18.35 9.99 -3.23
CA ASP A 424 -17.32 10.69 -2.45
C ASP A 424 -17.88 11.71 -1.45
N ILE A 425 -19.15 12.10 -1.59
CA ILE A 425 -19.88 12.94 -0.64
C ILE A 425 -21.09 12.20 -0.09
N LEU A 426 -21.85 11.54 -0.99
CA LEU A 426 -23.12 10.89 -0.64
C LEU A 426 -22.97 9.74 0.35
N GLU A 427 -21.77 9.16 0.52
CA GLU A 427 -21.54 8.15 1.56
C GLU A 427 -21.75 8.66 2.99
N HIS A 428 -21.75 9.98 3.19
CA HIS A 428 -21.97 10.63 4.49
C HIS A 428 -23.43 11.04 4.76
N TYR A 429 -24.34 10.81 3.82
CA TYR A 429 -25.72 11.30 3.88
C TYR A 429 -26.74 10.24 3.45
N ARG A 430 -27.98 10.40 3.91
CA ARG A 430 -29.13 9.70 3.32
C ARG A 430 -29.76 10.57 2.25
N VAL A 431 -30.07 10.00 1.10
CA VAL A 431 -30.73 10.71 0.00
C VAL A 431 -32.22 10.40 0.01
N ASP A 432 -33.07 11.38 0.31
CA ASP A 432 -34.52 11.29 0.06
C ASP A 432 -34.81 11.65 -1.39
N VAL A 433 -35.14 10.64 -2.19
CA VAL A 433 -35.46 10.80 -3.62
C VAL A 433 -36.69 11.67 -3.88
N ARG A 434 -37.54 11.89 -2.88
CA ARG A 434 -38.75 12.72 -2.99
C ARG A 434 -38.48 14.19 -2.71
N ARG A 435 -37.41 14.51 -1.96
CA ARG A 435 -37.07 15.89 -1.58
C ARG A 435 -36.26 16.55 -2.69
N ARG A 436 -36.74 17.68 -3.18
CA ARG A 436 -36.17 18.42 -4.31
C ARG A 436 -36.19 19.91 -4.03
N ALA A 437 -35.02 20.53 -3.91
CA ALA A 437 -34.89 21.97 -3.70
C ALA A 437 -35.33 22.83 -4.92
N ASP A 438 -35.54 22.20 -6.08
CA ASP A 438 -35.98 22.84 -7.33
C ASP A 438 -37.48 22.67 -7.62
N GLY A 439 -38.25 22.10 -6.70
CA GLY A 439 -39.70 21.95 -6.84
C GLY A 439 -40.45 23.15 -6.26
N ASP A 440 -41.31 23.79 -7.06
CA ASP A 440 -42.36 24.66 -6.54
C ASP A 440 -43.32 23.82 -5.68
N TYR A 441 -43.52 24.20 -4.43
CA TYR A 441 -44.70 23.79 -3.68
C TYR A 441 -45.90 24.50 -4.32
N SER A 442 -46.58 23.85 -5.26
CA SER A 442 -47.97 24.22 -5.60
C SER A 442 -48.88 23.66 -4.52
N ASP A 443 -49.63 24.52 -3.84
CA ASP A 443 -50.64 24.23 -2.80
C ASP A 443 -51.83 23.32 -3.26
N ASP A 444 -51.71 22.58 -4.37
CA ASP A 444 -52.81 21.80 -4.97
C ASP A 444 -52.83 20.31 -4.57
N ASP A 445 -51.89 19.81 -3.75
CA ASP A 445 -51.82 18.39 -3.36
C ASP A 445 -52.39 18.08 -1.94
N GLU A 446 -53.02 19.04 -1.25
CA GLU A 446 -53.70 18.79 0.04
C GLU A 446 -55.19 18.39 -0.08
N GLU A 447 -55.82 18.46 -1.26
CA GLU A 447 -57.28 18.21 -1.41
C GLU A 447 -57.67 16.83 -1.99
N ALA A 448 -56.78 15.82 -1.97
CA ALA A 448 -57.10 14.47 -2.48
C ALA A 448 -57.06 13.34 -1.43
N LEU A 449 -57.17 13.66 -0.14
CA LEU A 449 -57.22 12.67 0.95
C LEU A 449 -58.44 12.79 1.89
N GLU A 450 -59.46 13.53 1.50
CA GLU A 450 -60.80 13.42 2.10
C GLU A 450 -61.87 13.26 1.00
N GLU A 451 -61.97 12.05 0.43
CA GLU A 451 -63.25 11.38 0.08
C GLU A 451 -63.06 9.88 -0.22
#